data_AF-A0A7J2YD70-F1
#
_entry.id   AF-A0A7J2YD70-F1
#
_cell.length_a   1.000
_cell.length_b   1.000
_cell.length_c   1.000
_cell.angle_alpha   90.00
_cell.angle_beta   90.00
_cell.angle_gamma   90.00
#
_symmetry.space_group_name_H-M   'P 1'
#
loop_
_entity.id
_entity.type
_entity.pdbx_description
1 polymer ?
#
loop_
_entity_poly.entity_id
_entity_poly.type
_entity_poly.pdbx_seq_one_letter_code
_entity_poly.pdbx_strand_id
1 'polypeptide(L)'
;MFFRKKPEYCAVCGKELQHKHRPMEEWGINGFLCGDCHIDKMKEFYAEGKKPKANTCELCGKVLDPKDTYELHRGLNLKSRICVACYENKRKEVEKKLENCATCGKKLGFFRYNPKTEWNIDGQLCRKCWDSHNRK
;
A
#
# COMPACT_ATOMS: atom_id res chain seq x y z
N MET A 1 21.84 23.81 12.99
CA MET A 1 21.23 24.71 11.99
C MET A 1 19.76 24.35 11.88
N PHE A 2 18.86 25.14 12.48
CA PHE A 2 17.42 24.87 12.43
C PHE A 2 16.89 25.30 11.06
N PHE A 3 16.58 24.33 10.20
CA PHE A 3 15.86 24.59 8.95
C PHE A 3 14.47 25.11 9.31
N ARG A 4 14.28 26.43 9.31
CA ARG A 4 12.94 27.02 9.35
C ARG A 4 12.23 26.61 8.06
N LYS A 5 11.25 25.70 8.17
CA LYS A 5 10.35 25.39 7.07
C LYS A 5 9.72 26.70 6.60
N LYS A 6 9.66 26.90 5.27
CA LYS A 6 8.93 28.03 4.71
C LYS A 6 7.48 27.95 5.20
N PRO A 7 6.86 29.09 5.59
CA PRO A 7 5.45 29.10 5.95
C PRO A 7 4.63 28.62 4.76
N GLU A 8 3.75 27.64 5.00
CA GLU A 8 2.77 27.17 4.02
C GLU A 8 1.45 27.90 4.31
N TYR A 9 0.67 28.20 3.28
CA TYR A 9 -0.58 28.96 3.42
C TYR A 9 -1.78 28.12 2.94
N CYS A 10 -2.94 28.36 3.55
CA CYS A 10 -4.19 27.73 3.15
C CYS A 10 -4.58 28.14 1.73
N ALA A 11 -4.86 27.16 0.87
CA ALA A 11 -5.25 27.40 -0.53
C ALA A 11 -6.60 28.12 -0.68
N VAL A 12 -7.43 28.16 0.37
CA VAL A 12 -8.77 28.78 0.34
C VAL A 12 -8.79 30.15 1.00
N CYS A 13 -8.25 30.27 2.23
CA CYS A 13 -8.32 31.51 3.00
C CYS A 13 -6.99 32.26 3.14
N GLY A 14 -5.89 31.71 2.65
CA GLY A 14 -4.57 32.34 2.73
C GLY A 14 -3.96 32.41 4.13
N LYS A 15 -4.61 31.85 5.17
CA LYS A 15 -4.03 31.79 6.54
C LYS A 15 -2.78 30.92 6.55
N GLU A 16 -1.77 31.33 7.34
CA GLU A 16 -0.57 30.54 7.58
C GLU A 16 -0.94 29.22 8.30
N LEU A 17 -0.41 28.11 7.80
CA LEU A 17 -0.74 26.76 8.25
C LEU A 17 0.19 26.32 9.38
N GLN A 18 -0.38 26.18 10.58
CA GLN A 18 0.27 25.46 11.69
C GLN A 18 0.11 23.94 11.53
N HIS A 19 -1.10 23.50 11.16
CA HIS A 19 -1.42 22.13 10.79
C HIS A 19 -1.97 22.11 9.37
N LYS A 20 -1.50 21.16 8.57
CA LYS A 20 -1.87 21.05 7.15
C LYS A 20 -2.80 19.88 6.90
N HIS A 21 -3.94 20.17 6.30
CA HIS A 21 -4.90 19.18 5.85
C HIS A 21 -4.83 19.05 4.33
N ARG A 22 -4.82 17.81 3.85
CA ARG A 22 -4.85 17.54 2.42
C ARG A 22 -6.31 17.55 1.95
N PRO A 23 -6.69 18.37 0.97
CA PRO A 23 -8.03 18.34 0.40
C PRO A 23 -8.32 16.99 -0.28
N MET A 24 -9.60 16.62 -0.38
CA MET A 24 -10.01 15.48 -1.20
C MET A 24 -9.74 15.76 -2.68
N GLU A 25 -9.37 14.73 -3.43
CA GLU A 25 -9.07 14.85 -4.87
C GLU A 25 -10.27 15.41 -5.66
N GLU A 26 -11.48 15.04 -5.25
CA GLU A 26 -12.75 15.44 -5.85
C GLU A 26 -13.05 16.94 -5.69
N TRP A 27 -12.39 17.63 -4.77
CA TRP A 27 -12.59 19.06 -4.57
C TRP A 27 -11.81 19.91 -5.57
N GLY A 28 -10.83 19.33 -6.29
CA GLY A 28 -10.02 20.06 -7.26
C GLY A 28 -9.16 21.18 -6.67
N ILE A 29 -8.89 21.14 -5.35
CA ILE A 29 -8.10 22.16 -4.65
C ILE A 29 -6.63 21.75 -4.65
N ASN A 30 -5.79 22.57 -5.29
CA ASN A 30 -4.33 22.41 -5.27
C ASN A 30 -3.72 23.15 -4.08
N GLY A 31 -3.08 22.42 -3.16
CA GLY A 31 -2.43 22.95 -1.96
C GLY A 31 -2.97 22.34 -0.68
N PHE A 32 -2.62 22.93 0.46
CA PHE A 32 -3.08 22.49 1.78
C PHE A 32 -4.17 23.41 2.31
N LEU A 33 -5.03 22.87 3.18
CA LEU A 33 -6.08 23.62 3.86
C LEU A 33 -5.80 23.74 5.36
N CYS A 34 -6.28 24.83 5.95
CA CYS A 34 -6.41 24.92 7.41
C CYS A 34 -7.60 24.07 7.88
N GLY A 35 -7.66 23.80 9.19
CA GLY A 35 -8.73 22.97 9.78
C GLY A 35 -10.13 23.48 9.47
N ASP A 36 -10.37 24.79 9.62
CA ASP A 36 -11.67 25.41 9.37
C ASP A 36 -12.13 25.21 7.91
N CYS A 37 -11.29 25.60 6.95
CA CYS A 37 -11.61 25.47 5.53
C CYS A 37 -11.77 24.01 5.10
N HIS A 38 -11.04 23.09 5.73
CA HIS A 38 -11.21 21.66 5.47
C HIS A 38 -12.56 21.15 5.99
N ILE A 39 -12.98 21.56 7.19
CA ILE A 39 -14.27 21.17 7.77
C ILE A 39 -15.44 21.77 6.98
N ASP A 40 -15.35 23.03 6.57
CA ASP A 40 -16.41 23.67 5.79
C ASP A 40 -16.58 22.99 4.43
N LYS A 41 -15.47 22.68 3.74
CA LYS A 41 -15.52 21.90 2.49
C LYS A 41 -16.11 20.51 2.67
N MET A 42 -15.81 19.83 3.79
CA MET A 42 -16.44 18.54 4.11
C MET A 42 -17.96 18.69 4.29
N LYS A 43 -18.42 19.71 5.02
CA LYS A 43 -19.85 19.96 5.26
C LYS A 43 -20.59 20.25 3.96
N GLU A 44 -20.04 21.13 3.11
CA GLU A 44 -20.59 21.44 1.78
C GLU A 44 -20.74 20.16 0.95
N PHE A 45 -19.69 19.34 0.90
CA PHE A 45 -19.67 18.11 0.14
C PHE A 45 -20.75 17.11 0.60
N TYR A 46 -20.92 16.93 1.91
CA TYR A 46 -22.00 16.08 2.45
C TYR A 46 -23.40 16.69 2.27
N ALA A 47 -23.53 18.02 2.36
CA ALA A 47 -24.80 18.73 2.17
C ALA A 47 -25.31 18.60 0.72
N GLU A 48 -24.39 18.51 -0.25
CA GLU A 48 -24.71 18.21 -1.65
C GLU A 48 -25.09 16.73 -1.89
N GLY A 49 -25.17 15.91 -0.84
CA GLY A 49 -25.44 14.47 -0.93
C GLY A 49 -24.28 13.67 -1.54
N LYS A 50 -23.12 14.30 -1.77
CA LYS A 50 -21.92 13.62 -2.26
C LYS A 50 -21.30 12.82 -1.13
N LYS A 51 -20.87 11.61 -1.47
CA LYS A 51 -20.09 10.75 -0.58
C LYS A 51 -18.67 10.66 -1.12
N PRO A 52 -17.64 10.59 -0.25
CA PRO A 52 -16.28 10.42 -0.72
C PRO A 52 -16.23 9.17 -1.58
N LYS A 53 -15.43 9.17 -2.65
CA LYS A 53 -15.18 7.95 -3.43
C LYS A 53 -14.97 6.79 -2.48
N ALA A 54 -15.81 5.76 -2.68
CA ALA A 54 -15.73 4.55 -1.90
C ALA A 54 -14.29 4.03 -1.99
N ASN A 55 -13.67 3.80 -0.83
CA ASN A 55 -12.38 3.13 -0.80
C ASN A 55 -12.61 1.71 -1.29
N THR A 56 -12.26 1.36 -2.52
CA THR A 56 -12.43 0.00 -3.01
C THR A 56 -11.14 -0.79 -2.83
N CYS A 57 -11.27 -2.07 -2.46
CA CYS A 57 -10.15 -2.99 -2.43
C CYS A 57 -9.59 -3.15 -3.85
N GLU A 58 -8.30 -2.90 -4.04
CA GLU A 58 -7.68 -3.01 -5.37
C GLU A 58 -7.62 -4.45 -5.90
N LEU A 59 -7.67 -5.46 -5.02
CA LEU A 59 -7.59 -6.87 -5.42
C LEU A 59 -8.95 -7.50 -5.74
N CYS A 60 -10.05 -7.01 -5.15
CA CYS A 60 -11.37 -7.64 -5.32
C CYS A 60 -12.53 -6.66 -5.58
N GLY A 61 -12.27 -5.35 -5.60
CA GLY A 61 -13.28 -4.31 -5.84
C GLY A 61 -14.25 -4.06 -4.67
N LYS A 62 -14.14 -4.79 -3.55
CA LYS A 62 -15.02 -4.62 -2.39
C LYS A 62 -14.91 -3.20 -1.83
N VAL A 63 -16.03 -2.53 -1.58
CA VAL A 63 -16.07 -1.27 -0.83
C VAL A 63 -15.57 -1.51 0.60
N LEU A 64 -14.52 -0.78 0.97
CA LEU A 64 -13.87 -0.74 2.26
C LEU A 64 -14.49 0.39 3.09
N ASP A 65 -14.72 0.11 4.36
CA ASP A 65 -14.91 1.16 5.34
C ASP A 65 -13.57 1.88 5.58
N PRO A 66 -13.54 3.20 5.86
CA PRO A 66 -12.31 3.91 6.23
C PRO A 66 -11.55 3.29 7.41
N LYS A 67 -12.23 2.52 8.28
CA LYS A 67 -11.60 1.78 9.38
C LYS A 67 -10.94 0.46 8.95
N ASP A 68 -11.29 -0.06 7.77
CA ASP A 68 -10.86 -1.36 7.25
C ASP A 68 -9.72 -1.26 6.21
N THR A 69 -8.92 -0.20 6.27
CA THR A 69 -7.76 -0.01 5.40
C THR A 69 -6.45 -0.38 6.11
N TYR A 70 -5.84 -1.49 5.69
CA TYR A 70 -4.53 -1.91 6.16
C TYR A 70 -3.46 -1.42 5.18
N GLU A 71 -2.58 -0.53 5.64
CA GLU A 71 -1.34 -0.21 4.93
C GLU A 71 -0.30 -1.27 5.30
N LEU A 72 -0.03 -2.19 4.38
CA LEU A 72 1.00 -3.19 4.60
C LEU A 72 2.40 -2.60 4.43
N HIS A 73 3.07 -2.35 5.55
CA HIS A 73 4.50 -2.13 5.55
C HIS A 73 5.26 -3.33 6.10
N ARG A 74 5.52 -4.29 5.19
CA ARG A 74 6.82 -4.98 4.96
C ARG A 74 6.61 -6.22 4.06
N GLY A 75 7.43 -6.35 3.02
CA GLY A 75 7.54 -7.57 2.20
C GLY A 75 6.60 -7.71 1.00
N LEU A 76 5.42 -7.06 0.99
CA LEU A 76 4.48 -7.20 -0.14
C LEU A 76 4.54 -6.10 -1.21
N ASN A 77 5.21 -4.97 -0.96
CA ASN A 77 5.25 -3.81 -1.88
C ASN A 77 3.86 -3.35 -2.38
N LEU A 78 2.80 -3.59 -1.61
CA LEU A 78 1.46 -3.12 -1.94
C LEU A 78 1.31 -1.68 -1.45
N LYS A 79 1.30 -0.73 -2.38
CA LYS A 79 0.98 0.69 -2.12
C LYS A 79 -0.53 0.96 -2.02
N SER A 80 -1.30 -0.11 -1.86
CA SER A 80 -2.69 -0.18 -2.28
C SER A 80 -3.63 -0.56 -1.14
N ARG A 81 -4.81 0.07 -1.11
CA ARG A 81 -5.83 -0.22 -0.09
C ARG A 81 -6.50 -1.55 -0.42
N ILE A 82 -6.36 -2.53 0.46
CA ILE A 82 -6.96 -3.86 0.31
C ILE A 82 -7.77 -4.27 1.54
N CYS A 83 -8.76 -5.14 1.36
CA CYS A 83 -9.53 -5.69 2.47
C CYS A 83 -8.73 -6.74 3.26
N VAL A 84 -9.13 -6.98 4.51
CA VAL A 84 -8.55 -8.01 5.41
C VAL A 84 -8.46 -9.39 4.74
N ALA A 85 -9.52 -9.81 4.04
CA ALA A 85 -9.54 -11.12 3.39
C ALA A 85 -8.46 -11.23 2.29
N CYS A 86 -8.33 -10.20 1.45
CA CYS A 86 -7.29 -10.16 0.42
C CYS A 86 -5.89 -10.08 1.03
N TYR A 87 -5.73 -9.36 2.15
CA TYR A 87 -4.47 -9.32 2.89
C TYR A 87 -4.07 -10.70 3.40
N GLU A 88 -4.95 -11.38 4.14
CA GLU A 88 -4.67 -12.69 4.73
C GLU A 88 -4.37 -13.75 3.65
N ASN A 89 -5.07 -13.68 2.52
CA ASN A 89 -4.78 -14.56 1.38
C ASN A 89 -3.38 -14.29 0.81
N LYS A 90 -3.03 -13.02 0.56
CA LYS A 90 -1.68 -12.67 0.08
C LYS A 90 -0.59 -13.05 1.06
N ARG A 91 -0.83 -12.89 2.37
CA ARG A 91 0.10 -13.31 3.42
C ARG A 91 0.38 -14.81 3.33
N LYS A 92 -0.67 -15.63 3.23
CA LYS A 92 -0.56 -17.09 3.08
C LYS A 92 0.16 -17.50 1.79
N GLU A 93 -0.09 -16.80 0.68
CA GLU A 93 0.63 -17.04 -0.58
C GLU A 93 2.14 -16.81 -0.42
N VAL A 94 2.53 -15.70 0.22
CA VAL A 94 3.95 -15.39 0.46
C VAL A 94 4.58 -16.37 1.45
N GLU A 95 3.89 -16.70 2.54
CA GLU A 95 4.34 -17.72 3.49
C GLU A 95 4.58 -19.06 2.78
N LYS A 96 3.62 -19.51 1.96
CA LYS A 96 3.76 -20.73 1.16
C LYS A 96 4.96 -20.67 0.21
N LYS A 97 5.23 -19.53 -0.43
CA LYS A 97 6.42 -19.33 -1.28
C LYS A 97 7.72 -19.38 -0.50
N LEU A 98 7.74 -18.88 0.73
CA LEU A 98 8.92 -18.90 1.60
C LEU A 98 9.20 -20.30 2.16
N GLU A 99 8.16 -21.08 2.41
CA GLU A 99 8.27 -22.42 2.97
C GLU A 99 8.55 -23.51 1.93
N ASN A 100 8.26 -23.29 0.65
CA ASN A 100 8.31 -24.34 -0.37
C ASN A 100 9.24 -23.98 -1.53
N CYS A 101 9.84 -25.02 -2.12
CA CYS A 101 10.67 -24.89 -3.30
C CYS A 101 9.85 -24.32 -4.47
N ALA A 102 10.30 -23.22 -5.06
CA ALA A 102 9.61 -22.55 -6.16
C ALA A 102 9.44 -23.43 -7.41
N THR A 103 10.32 -24.41 -7.62
CA THR A 103 10.27 -25.31 -8.78
C THR A 103 9.46 -26.58 -8.53
N CYS A 104 9.65 -27.25 -7.39
CA CYS A 104 9.09 -28.58 -7.14
C CYS A 104 8.04 -28.64 -6.02
N GLY A 105 7.75 -27.52 -5.35
CA GLY A 105 6.76 -27.43 -4.28
C GLY A 105 7.13 -28.14 -2.98
N LYS A 106 8.28 -28.82 -2.90
CA LYS A 106 8.73 -29.48 -1.67
C LYS A 106 8.98 -28.46 -0.56
N LYS A 107 8.53 -28.76 0.66
CA LYS A 107 8.86 -27.98 1.86
C LYS A 107 10.38 -27.85 2.05
N LEU A 108 10.85 -26.62 2.17
CA LEU A 108 12.24 -26.26 2.37
C LEU A 108 12.63 -26.50 3.83
N GLY A 109 13.87 -26.93 4.02
CA GLY A 109 14.49 -27.03 5.34
C GLY A 109 15.35 -25.79 5.63
N PHE A 110 16.21 -25.91 6.64
CA PHE A 110 17.16 -24.86 7.01
C PHE A 110 18.04 -24.40 5.82
N PHE A 111 18.47 -25.35 4.99
CA PHE A 111 19.23 -25.07 3.77
C PHE A 111 18.30 -24.81 2.59
N ARG A 112 18.38 -23.58 2.06
CA ARG A 112 17.60 -23.06 0.94
C ARG A 112 18.50 -22.20 0.05
N TYR A 113 18.18 -22.17 -1.24
CA TYR A 113 19.07 -21.60 -2.26
C TYR A 113 18.35 -20.50 -3.04
N ASN A 114 19.02 -19.39 -3.28
CA ASN A 114 18.48 -18.32 -4.12
C ASN A 114 18.74 -18.65 -5.60
N PRO A 115 17.72 -18.56 -6.48
CA PRO A 115 17.92 -18.70 -7.92
C PRO A 115 18.77 -17.55 -8.47
N LYS A 116 19.48 -17.78 -9.58
CA LYS A 116 20.17 -16.70 -10.29
C LYS A 116 19.15 -15.81 -11.01
N THR A 117 19.46 -14.53 -11.17
CA THR A 117 18.55 -13.54 -11.77
C THR A 117 18.09 -13.96 -13.16
N GLU A 118 18.99 -14.52 -13.97
CA GLU A 118 18.69 -14.98 -15.34
C GLU A 118 17.72 -16.17 -15.41
N TRP A 119 17.43 -16.84 -14.30
CA TRP A 119 16.47 -17.95 -14.26
C TRP A 119 15.02 -17.48 -14.14
N ASN A 120 14.79 -16.21 -13.80
CA ASN A 120 13.45 -15.62 -13.63
C ASN A 120 12.52 -16.46 -12.74
N ILE A 121 13.07 -17.01 -11.64
CA ILE A 121 12.30 -17.79 -10.65
C ILE A 121 12.02 -16.91 -9.44
N ASP A 122 10.73 -16.73 -9.14
CA ASP A 122 10.26 -16.03 -7.94
C ASP A 122 10.10 -17.01 -6.76
N GLY A 123 11.05 -16.99 -5.83
CA GLY A 123 11.06 -17.81 -4.61
C GLY A 123 12.40 -18.49 -4.36
N GLN A 124 12.44 -19.39 -3.37
CA GLN A 124 13.66 -20.13 -3.00
C GLN A 124 13.63 -21.56 -3.52
N LEU A 125 14.80 -22.15 -3.71
CA LEU A 125 14.98 -23.50 -4.24
C LEU A 125 15.50 -24.47 -3.18
N CYS A 126 15.09 -25.73 -3.29
CA CYS A 126 15.77 -26.82 -2.60
C CYS A 126 17.08 -27.16 -3.32
N ARG A 127 18.01 -27.84 -2.62
CA ARG A 127 19.32 -28.22 -3.19
C ARG A 127 19.21 -28.93 -4.54
N LYS A 128 18.31 -29.91 -4.65
CA LYS A 128 18.12 -30.69 -5.89
C LYS A 128 17.75 -29.81 -7.09
N CYS A 129 16.81 -28.88 -6.92
CA CYS A 129 16.39 -27.98 -7.99
C CYS A 129 17.49 -26.97 -8.34
N TRP A 130 18.18 -26.43 -7.33
CA TRP A 130 19.31 -25.53 -7.56
C TRP A 130 20.46 -26.21 -8.32
N ASP A 131 20.82 -27.45 -7.95
CA ASP A 131 21.84 -28.23 -8.65
C ASP A 131 21.40 -28.52 -10.09
N SER A 132 20.12 -28.85 -10.30
CA SER A 132 19.58 -29.12 -11.64
C SER A 132 19.69 -27.92 -12.58
N HIS A 133 19.47 -26.70 -12.07
CA HIS A 133 19.64 -25.48 -12.87
C HIS A 133 21.12 -25.10 -13.09
N ASN A 134 22.03 -25.56 -12.24
CA ASN A 134 23.47 -25.31 -12.37
C ASN A 134 24.23 -26.38 -13.14
N ARG A 135 23.63 -27.53 -13.43
CA ARG A 135 24.17 -28.49 -14.39
C ARG A 135 24.05 -27.90 -15.80
N LYS A 136 25.00 -27.06 -16.13
CA LYS A 136 25.49 -26.84 -17.49
C LYS A 136 26.71 -27.71 -17.68
#